data_AF-A0A959JDQ0-F1
#
_entry.id   AF-A0A959JDQ0-F1
#
_cell.length_a   1.000
_cell.length_b   1.000
_cell.length_c   1.000
_cell.angle_alpha   90.00
_cell.angle_beta   90.00
_cell.angle_gamma   90.00
#
_symmetry.space_group_name_H-M   'P 1'
#
loop_
_entity.id
_entity.type
_entity.pdbx_description
1 polymer ?
#
loop_
_entity_poly.entity_id
_entity_poly.type
_entity_poly.pdbx_seq_one_letter_code
_entity_poly.pdbx_strand_id
1 'polypeptide(L)'
;MDNHRCFYRLTAGILLFLMVWPFAFVQAYPIDGYLLTGIRRLLYWERILDGTIKGTAPIAGALKKVEDIHLNLLNTPKGDSLATWPAADPALQKAVNNLFPYLNESYSITLLDISPGKPVRYAARQEDRGFQPGSVGKLAVITGFFCELQNIFPDDFEARRELMKSKSVRAGQWALYDEHTVPFFNPETNRLVKRTVQAGDVFTLYEWVDHMVSVSNNGAASVVWREAILMHVFGEQYPDLTEEAAEAYFKDTSKSELADLANAVVNDPLRALGITEDEWRLGQLFTRGGTNRIPPKGGSIGTPLGLMKWMVALERGLVIDTVSSLEIKRLLYMTDRRIRYASSASLKEAAVYFKSGSLYQCKPEEG
;
A
#
# COMPACT_ATOMS: atom_id res chain seq x y z
N MET A 1 44.18 -45.98 49.36
CA MET A 1 42.78 -46.42 49.36
C MET A 1 41.99 -45.35 48.64
N ASP A 2 41.48 -45.49 47.43
CA ASP A 2 41.54 -46.46 46.34
C ASP A 2 41.12 -45.62 45.12
N ASN A 3 41.96 -45.51 44.09
CA ASN A 3 41.96 -46.32 42.88
C ASN A 3 40.84 -46.00 41.87
N HIS A 4 41.27 -45.62 40.66
CA HIS A 4 40.67 -45.91 39.33
C HIS A 4 39.36 -45.17 38.97
N ARG A 5 39.05 -44.77 37.73
CA ARG A 5 39.53 -45.14 36.39
C ARG A 5 39.00 -44.15 35.33
N CYS A 6 39.74 -44.08 34.24
CA CYS A 6 39.48 -43.43 32.95
C CYS A 6 38.20 -43.94 32.24
N PHE A 7 37.49 -43.08 31.49
CA PHE A 7 36.73 -43.48 30.30
C PHE A 7 36.61 -42.35 29.26
N TYR A 8 37.24 -42.57 28.11
CA TYR A 8 36.91 -41.96 26.82
C TYR A 8 35.60 -42.58 26.29
N ARG A 9 34.66 -41.75 25.82
CA ARG A 9 33.65 -42.05 24.77
C ARG A 9 33.34 -40.72 24.06
N LEU A 10 33.99 -40.44 22.92
CA LEU A 10 33.48 -40.66 21.56
C LEU A 10 31.94 -40.59 21.38
N THR A 11 31.60 -39.84 20.32
CA THR A 11 30.33 -39.79 19.54
C THR A 11 29.12 -39.11 20.16
N ALA A 12 28.88 -37.86 19.77
CA ALA A 12 27.79 -37.52 18.85
C ALA A 12 27.99 -36.07 18.39
N GLY A 13 28.57 -35.90 17.20
CA GLY A 13 28.49 -34.62 16.50
C GLY A 13 27.01 -34.37 16.19
N ILE A 14 26.40 -33.43 16.90
CA ILE A 14 25.13 -32.85 16.48
C ILE A 14 25.48 -31.96 15.29
N LEU A 15 25.42 -32.56 14.10
CA LEU A 15 25.25 -31.82 12.86
C LEU A 15 23.91 -31.09 12.99
N LEU A 16 23.97 -29.85 13.44
CA LEU A 16 22.87 -28.92 13.34
C LEU A 16 22.65 -28.69 11.85
N PHE A 17 21.79 -29.51 11.24
CA PHE A 17 21.27 -29.24 9.91
C PHE A 17 20.43 -27.97 10.05
N LEU A 18 21.06 -26.82 9.83
CA LEU A 18 20.36 -25.60 9.48
C LEU A 18 19.63 -25.90 8.18
N MET A 19 18.40 -26.41 8.28
CA MET A 19 17.43 -26.28 7.21
C MET A 19 17.19 -24.79 7.05
N VAL A 20 18.02 -24.18 6.22
CA VAL A 20 17.71 -22.92 5.57
C VAL A 20 16.55 -23.25 4.65
N TRP A 21 15.33 -23.19 5.19
CA TRP A 21 14.13 -23.23 4.38
C TRP A 21 14.25 -22.05 3.41
N PRO A 22 14.22 -22.25 2.08
CA PRO A 22 14.04 -21.13 1.19
C PRO A 22 12.66 -20.57 1.49
N PHE A 23 12.61 -19.44 2.18
CA PHE A 23 11.41 -18.64 2.30
C PHE A 23 10.91 -18.38 0.87
N ALA A 24 9.77 -18.98 0.50
CA ALA A 24 9.13 -18.70 -0.77
C ALA A 24 8.28 -17.44 -0.60
N PHE A 25 8.68 -16.37 -1.28
CA PHE A 25 8.13 -15.02 -1.14
C PHE A 25 7.26 -14.67 -2.37
N VAL A 26 5.94 -14.38 -2.26
CA VAL A 26 5.11 -14.02 -3.47
C VAL A 26 3.92 -13.05 -3.20
N GLN A 27 3.37 -12.46 -4.30
CA GLN A 27 2.67 -11.17 -4.54
C GLN A 27 1.24 -11.29 -5.15
N ALA A 28 0.32 -10.29 -5.18
CA ALA A 28 -1.09 -10.54 -5.64
C ALA A 28 -2.00 -9.43 -6.29
N TYR A 29 -2.19 -9.25 -7.62
CA TYR A 29 -3.44 -8.60 -8.18
C TYR A 29 -4.40 -9.69 -8.58
N PRO A 30 -5.59 -9.33 -9.07
CA PRO A 30 -6.11 -9.91 -10.30
C PRO A 30 -5.04 -10.26 -11.31
N ILE A 31 -4.57 -11.50 -11.29
CA ILE A 31 -3.47 -11.90 -12.17
C ILE A 31 -3.80 -11.63 -13.63
N ASP A 32 -5.09 -11.66 -13.98
CA ASP A 32 -5.75 -11.40 -15.26
C ASP A 32 -6.04 -9.91 -15.56
N GLY A 33 -5.44 -9.00 -14.81
CA GLY A 33 -5.72 -7.56 -14.91
C GLY A 33 -4.92 -6.80 -15.98
N TYR A 34 -4.01 -7.45 -16.72
CA TYR A 34 -3.10 -6.76 -17.65
C TYR A 34 -3.87 -6.01 -18.74
N LEU A 35 -4.88 -6.63 -19.35
CA LEU A 35 -5.64 -6.01 -20.45
C LEU A 35 -6.40 -4.74 -20.01
N LEU A 36 -6.87 -4.72 -18.75
CA LEU A 36 -7.60 -3.59 -18.19
C LEU A 36 -6.69 -2.43 -17.80
N THR A 37 -5.47 -2.72 -17.31
CA THR A 37 -4.63 -1.72 -16.63
C THR A 37 -3.36 -1.35 -17.39
N GLY A 38 -2.90 -2.22 -18.29
CA GLY A 38 -1.58 -2.10 -18.94
C GLY A 38 -0.39 -2.35 -18.02
N ILE A 39 -0.60 -2.74 -16.74
CA ILE A 39 0.48 -2.98 -15.78
C ILE A 39 1.30 -4.19 -16.22
N ARG A 40 2.46 -3.96 -16.83
CA ARG A 40 3.22 -5.03 -17.53
C ARG A 40 3.64 -6.19 -16.63
N ARG A 41 3.93 -5.94 -15.36
CA ARG A 41 4.29 -7.04 -14.43
C ARG A 41 3.14 -8.02 -14.18
N LEU A 42 1.89 -7.67 -14.49
CA LEU A 42 0.77 -8.62 -14.46
C LEU A 42 0.91 -9.66 -15.56
N LEU A 43 1.21 -9.21 -16.78
CA LEU A 43 1.44 -10.09 -17.91
C LEU A 43 2.58 -11.09 -17.65
N TYR A 44 3.61 -10.68 -16.91
CA TYR A 44 4.65 -11.62 -16.45
C TYR A 44 4.05 -12.78 -15.64
N TRP A 45 3.12 -12.48 -14.74
CA TRP A 45 2.47 -13.49 -13.90
C TRP A 45 1.47 -14.33 -14.68
N GLU A 46 0.67 -13.74 -15.57
CA GLU A 46 -0.20 -14.47 -16.51
C GLU A 46 0.63 -15.50 -17.31
N ARG A 47 1.79 -15.07 -17.81
CA ARG A 47 2.72 -15.92 -18.58
C ARG A 47 3.44 -16.98 -17.74
N ILE A 48 3.56 -16.80 -16.43
CA ILE A 48 4.00 -17.89 -15.55
C ILE A 48 2.90 -18.93 -15.40
N LEU A 49 1.65 -18.49 -15.24
CA LEU A 49 0.52 -19.39 -15.05
C LEU A 49 0.15 -20.19 -16.29
N ASP A 50 0.26 -19.59 -17.48
CA ASP A 50 -0.02 -20.27 -18.76
C ASP A 50 1.16 -21.12 -19.27
N GLY A 51 2.32 -21.06 -18.59
CA GLY A 51 3.52 -21.83 -18.92
C GLY A 51 4.44 -21.20 -19.98
N THR A 52 4.12 -20.02 -20.50
CA THR A 52 4.97 -19.26 -21.45
C THR A 52 6.32 -18.90 -20.85
N ILE A 53 6.34 -18.52 -19.57
CA ILE A 53 7.55 -18.23 -18.79
C ILE A 53 7.70 -19.29 -17.70
N LYS A 54 8.89 -19.89 -17.61
CA LYS A 54 9.22 -20.75 -16.46
C LYS A 54 9.35 -19.90 -15.19
N GLY A 55 8.57 -20.21 -14.17
CA GLY A 55 8.59 -19.50 -12.89
C GLY A 55 7.83 -20.24 -11.81
N THR A 56 7.84 -19.68 -10.60
CA THR A 56 7.01 -20.19 -9.48
C THR A 56 5.69 -19.44 -9.47
N ALA A 57 4.57 -20.17 -9.49
CA ALA A 57 3.25 -19.58 -9.39
C ALA A 57 3.07 -18.83 -8.06
N PRO A 58 2.26 -17.75 -8.04
CA PRO A 58 1.82 -17.12 -6.80
C PRO A 58 1.07 -18.10 -5.88
N ILE A 59 1.04 -17.80 -4.57
CA ILE A 59 0.27 -18.56 -3.59
C ILE A 59 -1.23 -18.51 -3.90
N ALA A 60 -2.01 -19.48 -3.41
CA ALA A 60 -3.44 -19.60 -3.74
C ALA A 60 -4.22 -18.29 -3.51
N GLY A 61 -4.02 -17.64 -2.36
CA GLY A 61 -4.67 -16.37 -2.03
C GLY A 61 -4.23 -15.16 -2.88
N ALA A 62 -3.25 -15.34 -3.77
CA ALA A 62 -2.78 -14.34 -4.73
C ALA A 62 -3.31 -14.56 -6.15
N LEU A 63 -4.06 -15.64 -6.39
CA LEU A 63 -4.59 -16.02 -7.70
C LEU A 63 -6.03 -15.53 -7.92
N LYS A 64 -6.54 -14.66 -7.03
CA LYS A 64 -7.85 -14.04 -7.25
C LYS A 64 -7.86 -13.33 -8.60
N LYS A 65 -8.94 -13.48 -9.34
CA LYS A 65 -9.22 -12.74 -10.57
C LYS A 65 -9.86 -11.39 -10.28
N VAL A 66 -9.98 -10.54 -11.31
CA VAL A 66 -10.66 -9.23 -11.23
C VAL A 66 -12.09 -9.39 -10.68
N GLU A 67 -12.77 -10.45 -11.13
CA GLU A 67 -14.15 -10.80 -10.76
C GLU A 67 -14.30 -11.34 -9.32
N ASP A 68 -13.24 -11.92 -8.74
CA ASP A 68 -13.27 -12.48 -7.38
C ASP A 68 -13.13 -11.41 -6.28
N ILE A 69 -12.80 -10.17 -6.68
CA ILE A 69 -12.62 -9.04 -5.78
C ILE A 69 -13.90 -8.21 -5.78
N HIS A 70 -14.49 -8.11 -4.60
CA HIS A 70 -15.70 -7.34 -4.34
C HIS A 70 -15.55 -6.59 -3.02
N LEU A 71 -16.41 -5.62 -2.79
CA LEU A 71 -16.50 -4.85 -1.55
C LEU A 71 -17.37 -5.61 -0.54
N ASN A 72 -16.83 -5.94 0.64
CA ASN A 72 -17.47 -6.87 1.57
C ASN A 72 -18.58 -6.22 2.42
N LEU A 73 -18.60 -4.89 2.52
CA LEU A 73 -19.56 -4.13 3.32
C LEU A 73 -20.51 -3.28 2.47
N LEU A 74 -20.41 -3.37 1.14
CA LEU A 74 -21.29 -2.68 0.20
C LEU A 74 -22.75 -3.08 0.45
N ASN A 75 -23.64 -2.09 0.57
CA ASN A 75 -25.06 -2.26 0.84
C ASN A 75 -25.38 -3.06 2.13
N THR A 76 -24.47 -3.06 3.11
CA THR A 76 -24.72 -3.73 4.41
C THR A 76 -25.00 -2.71 5.50
N PRO A 77 -25.87 -3.04 6.49
CA PRO A 77 -26.00 -2.26 7.72
C PRO A 77 -24.81 -2.47 8.69
N LYS A 78 -23.78 -3.22 8.28
CA LYS A 78 -22.63 -3.56 9.12
C LYS A 78 -21.57 -2.48 8.98
N GLY A 79 -21.15 -1.90 10.11
CA GLY A 79 -20.18 -0.80 10.11
C GLY A 79 -20.77 0.49 9.51
N ASP A 80 -22.04 0.76 9.81
CA ASP A 80 -22.82 1.87 9.24
C ASP A 80 -22.31 3.27 9.55
N SER A 81 -21.43 3.39 10.54
CA SER A 81 -20.82 4.65 10.88
C SER A 81 -19.32 4.56 10.77
N LEU A 82 -18.74 5.48 10.00
CA LEU A 82 -17.31 5.80 10.05
C LEU A 82 -16.96 6.55 11.35
N ALA A 83 -17.94 7.00 12.12
CA ALA A 83 -17.77 7.76 13.35
C ALA A 83 -18.17 7.00 14.63
N THR A 84 -18.96 5.92 14.52
CA THR A 84 -19.49 5.15 15.66
C THR A 84 -19.24 3.67 15.48
N TRP A 85 -18.34 3.14 16.29
CA TRP A 85 -17.97 1.73 16.31
C TRP A 85 -18.89 0.95 17.26
N PRO A 86 -19.13 -0.35 17.01
CA PRO A 86 -19.73 -1.22 18.02
C PRO A 86 -18.92 -1.15 19.32
N ALA A 87 -19.61 -1.29 20.46
CA ALA A 87 -18.91 -1.50 21.72
C ALA A 87 -17.95 -2.69 21.60
N ALA A 88 -16.80 -2.60 22.28
CA ALA A 88 -15.80 -3.66 22.24
C ALA A 88 -16.41 -5.00 22.66
N ASP A 89 -16.22 -6.04 21.85
CA ASP A 89 -16.67 -7.39 22.15
C ASP A 89 -15.79 -7.97 23.27
N PRO A 90 -16.34 -8.36 24.44
CA PRO A 90 -15.54 -8.74 25.59
C PRO A 90 -14.59 -9.92 25.33
N ALA A 91 -15.04 -10.91 24.54
CA ALA A 91 -14.24 -12.10 24.23
C ALA A 91 -13.11 -11.77 23.26
N LEU A 92 -13.40 -11.01 22.21
CA LEU A 92 -12.41 -10.54 21.23
C LEU A 92 -11.40 -9.60 21.88
N GLN A 93 -11.86 -8.66 22.72
CA GLN A 93 -11.01 -7.74 23.45
C GLN A 93 -10.07 -8.49 24.41
N LYS A 94 -10.56 -9.51 25.11
CA LYS A 94 -9.71 -10.38 25.94
C LYS A 94 -8.65 -11.09 25.10
N ALA A 95 -9.02 -11.61 23.93
CA ALA A 95 -8.06 -12.25 23.02
C ALA A 95 -7.00 -11.29 22.51
N VAL A 96 -7.37 -10.06 22.14
CA VAL A 96 -6.45 -8.99 21.76
C VAL A 96 -5.52 -8.63 22.91
N ASN A 97 -6.04 -8.40 24.12
CA ASN A 97 -5.24 -8.05 25.29
C ASN A 97 -4.20 -9.13 25.64
N ASN A 98 -4.55 -10.40 25.47
CA ASN A 98 -3.64 -11.53 25.74
C ASN A 98 -2.42 -11.59 24.79
N LEU A 99 -2.39 -10.83 23.70
CA LEU A 99 -1.22 -10.73 22.82
C LEU A 99 -0.10 -9.85 23.40
N PHE A 100 -0.42 -8.96 24.34
CA PHE A 100 0.49 -7.90 24.80
C PHE A 100 1.10 -7.99 26.22
N PRO A 101 0.89 -9.01 27.09
CA PRO A 101 1.43 -8.99 28.46
C PRO A 101 2.95 -8.77 28.57
N TYR A 102 3.71 -9.14 27.54
CA TYR A 102 5.18 -9.02 27.49
C TYR A 102 5.67 -8.15 26.32
N LEU A 103 4.75 -7.44 25.65
CA LEU A 103 5.10 -6.51 24.58
C LEU A 103 5.13 -5.09 25.10
N ASN A 104 5.95 -4.26 24.47
CA ASN A 104 6.05 -2.85 24.81
C ASN A 104 4.67 -2.15 24.75
N GLU A 105 4.44 -1.15 25.59
CA GLU A 105 3.19 -0.41 25.59
C GLU A 105 2.95 0.38 24.29
N SER A 106 3.98 0.60 23.46
CA SER A 106 3.86 1.30 22.18
C SER A 106 3.00 0.60 21.12
N TYR A 107 2.73 -0.71 21.26
CA TYR A 107 1.90 -1.41 20.29
C TYR A 107 0.42 -1.00 20.38
N SER A 108 -0.15 -0.63 19.24
CA SER A 108 -1.57 -0.29 19.12
C SER A 108 -2.22 -1.14 18.02
N ILE A 109 -3.51 -1.44 18.16
CA ILE A 109 -4.24 -2.30 17.23
C ILE A 109 -5.72 -1.91 17.21
N THR A 110 -6.33 -2.02 16.04
CA THR A 110 -7.78 -1.99 15.84
C THR A 110 -8.15 -3.22 15.03
N LEU A 111 -9.22 -3.92 15.44
CA LEU A 111 -9.68 -5.14 14.81
C LEU A 111 -11.20 -5.08 14.66
N LEU A 112 -11.66 -5.23 13.42
CA LEU A 112 -13.07 -5.35 13.09
C LEU A 112 -13.32 -6.71 12.43
N ASP A 113 -14.07 -7.57 13.11
CA ASP A 113 -14.50 -8.85 12.57
C ASP A 113 -15.82 -8.65 11.81
N ILE A 114 -15.75 -8.81 10.49
CA ILE A 114 -16.86 -8.67 9.55
C ILE A 114 -17.33 -10.02 8.98
N SER A 115 -17.05 -11.13 9.68
CA SER A 115 -17.38 -12.48 9.23
C SER A 115 -18.83 -12.60 8.70
N PRO A 116 -19.03 -13.15 7.48
CA PRO A 116 -20.36 -13.36 6.91
C PRO A 116 -21.26 -14.17 7.85
N GLY A 117 -22.54 -13.76 7.96
CA GLY A 117 -23.51 -14.42 8.83
C GLY A 117 -23.34 -14.22 10.34
N LYS A 118 -22.30 -13.51 10.80
CA LYS A 118 -22.07 -13.21 12.23
C LYS A 118 -22.29 -11.72 12.56
N PRO A 119 -22.59 -11.37 13.82
CA PRO A 119 -22.53 -9.97 14.27
C PRO A 119 -21.14 -9.37 14.06
N VAL A 120 -21.07 -8.07 13.77
CA VAL A 120 -19.79 -7.35 13.74
C VAL A 120 -19.23 -7.30 15.15
N ARG A 121 -17.94 -7.60 15.31
CA ARG A 121 -17.25 -7.49 16.60
C ARG A 121 -16.08 -6.53 16.45
N TYR A 122 -15.90 -5.69 17.47
CA TYR A 122 -14.82 -4.71 17.52
C TYR A 122 -13.91 -5.00 18.70
N ALA A 123 -12.62 -4.77 18.53
CA ALA A 123 -11.65 -4.75 19.62
C ALA A 123 -10.51 -3.80 19.27
N ALA A 124 -9.97 -3.13 20.27
CA ALA A 124 -8.94 -2.12 20.07
C ALA A 124 -7.97 -2.03 21.26
N ARG A 125 -6.76 -1.53 20.99
CA ARG A 125 -5.77 -1.14 22.00
C ARG A 125 -5.13 0.15 21.53
N GLN A 126 -5.26 1.21 22.33
CA GLN A 126 -4.65 2.53 22.07
C GLN A 126 -4.96 3.04 20.65
N GLU A 127 -6.22 2.95 20.24
CA GLU A 127 -6.63 3.22 18.86
C GLU A 127 -6.41 4.67 18.40
N ASP A 128 -6.44 5.61 19.35
CA ASP A 128 -6.21 7.04 19.12
C ASP A 128 -4.73 7.43 19.18
N ARG A 129 -3.83 6.49 19.49
CA ARG A 129 -2.41 6.79 19.60
C ARG A 129 -1.84 7.13 18.22
N GLY A 130 -1.25 8.32 18.12
CA GLY A 130 -0.61 8.80 16.91
C GLY A 130 0.76 8.16 16.65
N PHE A 131 0.99 7.78 15.40
CA PHE A 131 2.27 7.29 14.89
C PHE A 131 2.65 8.03 13.62
N GLN A 132 3.94 8.04 13.30
CA GLN A 132 4.38 8.40 11.95
C GLN A 132 3.96 7.27 10.98
N PRO A 133 3.05 7.51 10.01
CA PRO A 133 2.46 6.45 9.19
C PRO A 133 3.46 5.75 8.25
N GLY A 134 4.59 6.39 7.96
CA GLY A 134 5.57 5.88 7.00
C GLY A 134 4.90 5.52 5.67
N SER A 135 5.24 4.36 5.10
CA SER A 135 4.66 3.93 3.81
C SER A 135 3.19 3.51 3.86
N VAL A 136 2.56 3.38 5.04
CA VAL A 136 1.10 3.24 5.12
C VAL A 136 0.43 4.54 4.63
N GLY A 137 1.10 5.68 4.81
CA GLY A 137 0.63 6.98 4.35
C GLY A 137 0.36 7.05 2.83
N LYS A 138 0.97 6.18 2.02
CA LYS A 138 0.70 6.08 0.56
C LYS A 138 -0.77 5.80 0.24
N LEU A 139 -1.54 5.28 1.20
CA LEU A 139 -2.99 5.13 1.08
C LEU A 139 -3.72 6.50 1.02
N ALA A 140 -3.19 7.55 1.66
CA ALA A 140 -3.71 8.91 1.48
C ALA A 140 -3.40 9.44 0.07
N VAL A 141 -2.21 9.13 -0.47
CA VAL A 141 -1.82 9.52 -1.84
C VAL A 141 -2.72 8.86 -2.88
N ILE A 142 -2.98 7.55 -2.80
CA ILE A 142 -3.90 6.89 -3.75
C ILE A 142 -5.33 7.41 -3.59
N THR A 143 -5.76 7.76 -2.37
CA THR A 143 -7.08 8.36 -2.14
C THR A 143 -7.19 9.71 -2.85
N GLY A 144 -6.20 10.59 -2.69
CA GLY A 144 -6.15 11.87 -3.39
C GLY A 144 -6.10 11.72 -4.90
N PHE A 145 -5.24 10.83 -5.39
CA PHE A 145 -5.12 10.55 -6.82
C PHE A 145 -6.45 10.08 -7.45
N PHE A 146 -7.17 9.15 -6.81
CA PHE A 146 -8.47 8.72 -7.31
C PHE A 146 -9.57 9.78 -7.12
N CYS A 147 -9.47 10.64 -6.11
CA CYS A 147 -10.35 11.81 -5.99
C CYS A 147 -10.22 12.71 -7.21
N GLU A 148 -8.99 13.01 -7.62
CA GLU A 148 -8.75 13.90 -8.76
C GLU A 148 -9.14 13.26 -10.09
N LEU A 149 -8.97 11.94 -10.24
CA LEU A 149 -9.53 11.21 -11.38
C LEU A 149 -11.06 11.32 -11.45
N GLN A 150 -11.75 11.22 -10.30
CA GLN A 150 -13.20 11.46 -10.25
C GLN A 150 -13.54 12.91 -10.58
N ASN A 151 -12.78 13.89 -10.11
CA ASN A 151 -13.03 15.30 -10.42
C ASN A 151 -12.95 15.59 -11.93
N ILE A 152 -12.01 14.96 -12.64
CA ILE A 152 -11.87 15.10 -14.10
C ILE A 152 -12.97 14.33 -14.84
N PHE A 153 -13.31 13.12 -14.38
CA PHE A 153 -14.29 12.24 -15.03
C PHE A 153 -15.35 11.76 -14.02
N PRO A 154 -16.31 12.60 -13.61
CA PRO A 154 -17.21 12.34 -12.48
C PRO A 154 -18.10 11.11 -12.66
N ASP A 155 -18.54 10.85 -13.88
CA ASP A 155 -19.48 9.75 -14.19
C ASP A 155 -18.91 8.69 -15.14
N ASP A 156 -17.64 8.82 -15.53
CA ASP A 156 -17.00 7.92 -16.51
C ASP A 156 -15.75 7.25 -15.92
N PHE A 157 -15.98 6.12 -15.25
CA PHE A 157 -14.89 5.31 -14.70
C PHE A 157 -14.01 4.71 -15.80
N GLU A 158 -14.54 4.45 -17.00
CA GLU A 158 -13.75 3.92 -18.10
C GLU A 158 -12.76 4.97 -18.60
N ALA A 159 -13.16 6.23 -18.71
CA ALA A 159 -12.25 7.34 -19.00
C ALA A 159 -11.15 7.47 -17.95
N ARG A 160 -11.45 7.28 -16.65
CA ARG A 160 -10.42 7.25 -15.60
C ARG A 160 -9.41 6.13 -15.83
N ARG A 161 -9.88 4.92 -16.16
CA ARG A 161 -9.01 3.76 -16.45
C ARG A 161 -8.16 3.98 -17.69
N GLU A 162 -8.77 4.46 -18.77
CA GLU A 162 -8.07 4.74 -20.02
C GLU A 162 -7.03 5.84 -19.85
N LEU A 163 -7.32 6.91 -19.10
CA LEU A 163 -6.32 7.91 -18.73
C LEU A 163 -5.16 7.27 -17.97
N MET A 164 -5.44 6.45 -16.96
CA MET A 164 -4.40 5.82 -16.16
C MET A 164 -3.52 4.85 -16.96
N LYS A 165 -4.12 4.15 -17.94
CA LYS A 165 -3.48 3.15 -18.79
C LYS A 165 -2.67 3.77 -19.93
N SER A 166 -3.13 4.89 -20.48
CA SER A 166 -2.53 5.50 -21.68
C SER A 166 -1.53 6.61 -21.35
N LYS A 167 -1.82 7.46 -20.35
CA LYS A 167 -0.93 8.57 -20.00
C LYS A 167 0.33 8.03 -19.33
N SER A 168 1.47 8.30 -19.95
CA SER A 168 2.79 7.93 -19.46
C SER A 168 3.54 9.16 -19.01
N VAL A 169 4.12 9.10 -17.80
CA VAL A 169 4.84 10.24 -17.22
C VAL A 169 6.22 9.83 -16.75
N ARG A 170 7.16 10.76 -16.87
CA ARG A 170 8.55 10.56 -16.45
C ARG A 170 8.68 10.66 -14.93
N ALA A 171 9.56 9.86 -14.37
CA ALA A 171 10.00 9.91 -12.99
C ALA A 171 10.53 11.31 -12.59
N GLY A 172 11.43 11.86 -13.41
CA GLY A 172 12.13 13.12 -13.14
C GLY A 172 12.88 13.11 -11.80
N GLN A 173 13.25 14.29 -11.31
CA GLN A 173 13.85 14.40 -9.97
C GLN A 173 12.84 14.10 -8.85
N TRP A 174 11.54 14.00 -9.16
CA TRP A 174 10.48 13.70 -8.19
C TRP A 174 10.64 12.31 -7.59
N ALA A 175 11.09 11.34 -8.38
CA ALA A 175 11.24 9.97 -7.92
C ALA A 175 12.54 9.70 -7.13
N LEU A 176 13.43 10.69 -6.99
CA LEU A 176 14.78 10.49 -6.46
C LEU A 176 14.98 11.11 -5.08
N TYR A 177 15.80 10.56 -4.19
CA TYR A 177 16.41 9.23 -4.24
C TYR A 177 15.47 8.20 -3.60
N ASP A 178 15.47 6.97 -4.11
CA ASP A 178 14.78 5.83 -3.51
C ASP A 178 15.65 4.57 -3.62
N GLU A 179 15.61 3.74 -2.58
CA GLU A 179 16.36 2.50 -2.47
C GLU A 179 15.52 1.29 -2.90
N HIS A 180 14.20 1.43 -2.95
CA HIS A 180 13.31 0.35 -3.37
C HIS A 180 13.41 0.12 -4.87
N THR A 181 13.51 -1.16 -5.26
CA THR A 181 13.46 -1.55 -6.67
C THR A 181 12.02 -1.70 -7.15
N VAL A 182 11.79 -1.43 -8.43
CA VAL A 182 10.52 -1.69 -9.13
C VAL A 182 10.73 -2.72 -10.24
N PRO A 183 9.70 -3.50 -10.61
CA PRO A 183 9.78 -4.45 -11.71
C PRO A 183 9.64 -3.78 -13.09
N PHE A 184 10.60 -4.06 -13.97
CA PHE A 184 10.58 -3.72 -15.39
C PHE A 184 10.38 -5.00 -16.19
N PHE A 185 9.16 -5.23 -16.67
CA PHE A 185 8.85 -6.35 -17.55
C PHE A 185 8.75 -5.90 -19.01
N ASN A 186 9.48 -6.58 -19.89
CA ASN A 186 9.36 -6.37 -21.34
C ASN A 186 8.51 -7.50 -21.96
N PRO A 187 7.29 -7.19 -22.47
CA PRO A 187 6.39 -8.17 -23.06
C PRO A 187 6.88 -8.84 -24.35
N GLU A 188 7.86 -8.29 -25.06
CA GLU A 188 8.39 -8.87 -26.30
C GLU A 188 9.46 -9.91 -26.01
N THR A 189 10.32 -9.61 -25.04
CA THR A 189 11.50 -10.44 -24.69
C THR A 189 11.26 -11.37 -23.51
N ASN A 190 10.09 -11.28 -22.84
CA ASN A 190 9.78 -12.01 -21.60
C ASN A 190 10.77 -11.75 -20.45
N ARG A 191 11.52 -10.65 -20.50
CA ARG A 191 12.54 -10.34 -19.51
C ARG A 191 11.98 -9.45 -18.41
N LEU A 192 12.07 -9.92 -17.16
CA LEU A 192 11.83 -9.14 -15.94
C LEU A 192 13.17 -8.72 -15.32
N VAL A 193 13.32 -7.43 -15.02
CA VAL A 193 14.45 -6.90 -14.23
C VAL A 193 13.88 -6.10 -13.07
N LYS A 194 14.48 -6.22 -11.88
CA LYS A 194 14.18 -5.34 -10.75
C LYS A 194 15.36 -4.40 -10.52
N ARG A 195 15.11 -3.08 -10.55
CA ARG A 195 16.11 -2.05 -10.27
C ARG A 195 15.46 -0.81 -9.66
N THR A 196 16.26 0.08 -9.09
CA THR A 196 15.78 1.38 -8.64
C THR A 196 15.34 2.24 -9.81
N VAL A 197 14.37 3.12 -9.54
CA VAL A 197 13.89 4.11 -10.50
C VAL A 197 14.98 5.15 -10.76
N GLN A 198 15.11 5.54 -12.02
CA GLN A 198 16.00 6.60 -12.49
C GLN A 198 15.17 7.76 -13.01
N ALA A 199 15.72 8.97 -13.01
CA ALA A 199 15.00 10.17 -13.45
C ALA A 199 14.44 10.07 -14.87
N GLY A 200 15.07 9.29 -15.75
CA GLY A 200 14.65 9.11 -17.13
C GLY A 200 13.51 8.08 -17.32
N ASP A 201 13.19 7.28 -16.31
CA ASP A 201 12.19 6.22 -16.43
C ASP A 201 10.79 6.78 -16.69
N VAL A 202 10.06 6.09 -17.55
CA VAL A 202 8.70 6.45 -17.96
C VAL A 202 7.80 5.24 -17.76
N PHE A 203 6.68 5.46 -17.10
CA PHE A 203 5.66 4.47 -16.82
C PHE A 203 4.27 5.09 -16.99
N THR A 204 3.27 4.25 -17.23
CA THR A 204 1.87 4.69 -17.19
C THR A 204 1.50 5.11 -15.77
N LEU A 205 0.43 5.89 -15.61
CA LEU A 205 -0.05 6.24 -14.27
C LEU A 205 -0.42 4.98 -13.46
N TYR A 206 -1.04 3.97 -14.11
CA TYR A 206 -1.31 2.69 -13.48
C TYR A 206 -0.04 2.00 -12.97
N GLU A 207 1.04 1.99 -13.76
CA GLU A 207 2.32 1.42 -13.35
C GLU A 207 2.96 2.22 -12.19
N TRP A 208 2.83 3.54 -12.17
CA TRP A 208 3.27 4.36 -11.03
C TRP A 208 2.47 4.09 -9.76
N VAL A 209 1.14 4.02 -9.85
CA VAL A 209 0.28 3.67 -8.71
C VAL A 209 0.60 2.26 -8.23
N ASP A 210 0.76 1.32 -9.15
CA ASP A 210 1.19 -0.05 -8.86
C ASP A 210 2.52 -0.07 -8.11
N HIS A 211 3.57 0.58 -8.61
CA HIS A 211 4.88 0.60 -7.96
C HIS A 211 4.83 1.26 -6.57
N MET A 212 3.99 2.29 -6.41
CA MET A 212 3.76 2.93 -5.11
C MET A 212 3.14 1.95 -4.10
N VAL A 213 2.10 1.21 -4.48
CA VAL A 213 1.38 0.34 -3.53
C VAL A 213 2.06 -1.01 -3.35
N SER A 214 2.59 -1.58 -4.43
CA SER A 214 3.03 -2.97 -4.49
C SER A 214 4.38 -3.21 -3.83
N VAL A 215 5.42 -2.57 -4.36
CA VAL A 215 6.79 -2.62 -3.85
C VAL A 215 7.06 -1.50 -2.85
N SER A 216 6.04 -0.69 -2.53
CA SER A 216 6.16 0.42 -1.59
C SER A 216 7.20 1.46 -2.04
N ASN A 217 7.39 1.67 -3.34
CA ASN A 217 8.39 2.59 -3.87
C ASN A 217 8.05 4.05 -3.51
N ASN A 218 8.98 4.74 -2.86
CA ASN A 218 8.86 6.14 -2.45
C ASN A 218 8.92 7.08 -3.65
N GLY A 219 9.73 6.74 -4.66
CA GLY A 219 9.83 7.49 -5.91
C GLY A 219 8.49 7.55 -6.64
N ALA A 220 7.88 6.39 -6.83
CA ALA A 220 6.55 6.23 -7.39
C ALA A 220 5.50 6.98 -6.58
N ALA A 221 5.53 6.92 -5.24
CA ALA A 221 4.60 7.69 -4.41
C ALA A 221 4.70 9.21 -4.62
N SER A 222 5.93 9.72 -4.80
CA SER A 222 6.15 11.14 -5.05
C SER A 222 5.72 11.55 -6.46
N VAL A 223 5.85 10.65 -7.44
CA VAL A 223 5.31 10.85 -8.79
C VAL A 223 3.77 10.85 -8.77
N VAL A 224 3.14 9.86 -8.14
CA VAL A 224 1.66 9.81 -8.04
C VAL A 224 1.10 11.05 -7.34
N TRP A 225 1.76 11.53 -6.28
CA TRP A 225 1.35 12.77 -5.61
C TRP A 225 1.54 13.99 -6.51
N ARG A 226 2.67 14.09 -7.26
CA ARG A 226 2.85 15.13 -8.28
C ARG A 226 1.70 15.12 -9.29
N GLU A 227 1.34 13.94 -9.81
CA GLU A 227 0.25 13.82 -10.78
C GLU A 227 -1.10 14.21 -10.19
N ALA A 228 -1.39 13.87 -8.94
CA ALA A 228 -2.61 14.32 -8.27
C ALA A 228 -2.67 15.86 -8.17
N ILE A 229 -1.54 16.53 -7.87
CA ILE A 229 -1.46 17.99 -7.88
C ILE A 229 -1.73 18.55 -9.28
N LEU A 230 -1.14 17.95 -10.32
CA LEU A 230 -1.35 18.40 -11.70
C LEU A 230 -2.80 18.18 -12.15
N MET A 231 -3.43 17.06 -11.77
CA MET A 231 -4.86 16.83 -12.03
C MET A 231 -5.72 17.90 -11.36
N HIS A 232 -5.44 18.23 -10.10
CA HIS A 232 -6.16 19.26 -9.35
C HIS A 232 -6.05 20.64 -10.02
N VAL A 233 -4.86 21.00 -10.48
CA VAL A 233 -4.57 22.33 -11.06
C VAL A 233 -5.11 22.47 -12.47
N PHE A 234 -4.93 21.44 -13.31
CA PHE A 234 -5.25 21.51 -14.74
C PHE A 234 -6.62 20.93 -15.08
N GLY A 235 -7.25 20.17 -14.18
CA GLY A 235 -8.58 19.59 -14.37
C GLY A 235 -8.70 18.85 -15.69
N GLU A 236 -9.71 19.21 -16.48
CA GLU A 236 -9.98 18.64 -17.82
C GLU A 236 -8.83 18.81 -18.82
N GLN A 237 -7.88 19.73 -18.58
CA GLN A 237 -6.69 19.91 -19.44
C GLN A 237 -5.54 18.96 -19.07
N TYR A 238 -5.59 18.30 -17.91
CA TYR A 238 -4.54 17.37 -17.46
C TYR A 238 -4.24 16.23 -18.45
N PRO A 239 -5.22 15.59 -19.12
CA PRO A 239 -4.95 14.53 -20.09
C PRO A 239 -3.92 14.95 -21.15
N ASP A 240 -4.02 16.17 -21.65
CA ASP A 240 -3.16 16.73 -22.70
C ASP A 240 -1.94 17.52 -22.17
N LEU A 241 -1.78 17.61 -20.85
CA LEU A 241 -0.67 18.32 -20.22
C LEU A 241 0.69 17.73 -20.61
N THR A 242 1.58 18.58 -21.13
CA THR A 242 2.96 18.21 -21.49
C THR A 242 3.91 18.29 -20.31
N GLU A 243 5.06 17.60 -20.41
CA GLU A 243 6.11 17.64 -19.37
C GLU A 243 6.65 19.07 -19.17
N GLU A 244 6.77 19.86 -20.25
CA GLU A 244 7.23 21.25 -20.21
C GLU A 244 6.25 22.16 -19.47
N ALA A 245 4.95 22.03 -19.76
CA ALA A 245 3.92 22.82 -19.09
C ALA A 245 3.81 22.47 -17.60
N ALA A 246 3.92 21.18 -17.26
CA ALA A 246 3.97 20.73 -15.87
C ALA A 246 5.18 21.30 -15.10
N GLU A 247 6.39 21.22 -15.68
CA GLU A 247 7.58 21.75 -15.01
C GLU A 247 7.59 23.29 -14.96
N ALA A 248 7.00 23.98 -15.95
CA ALA A 248 6.80 25.43 -15.90
C ALA A 248 5.89 25.82 -14.71
N TYR A 249 4.77 25.12 -14.53
CA TYR A 249 3.87 25.34 -13.39
C TYR A 249 4.61 25.23 -12.05
N PHE A 250 5.36 24.15 -11.83
CA PHE A 250 6.10 23.97 -10.56
C PHE A 250 7.24 24.97 -10.36
N LYS A 251 7.79 25.54 -11.44
CA LYS A 251 8.83 26.56 -11.38
C LYS A 251 8.27 27.94 -11.02
N ASP A 252 7.13 28.28 -11.61
CA ASP A 252 6.55 29.62 -11.52
C ASP A 252 5.61 29.78 -10.32
N THR A 253 5.14 28.68 -9.73
CA THR A 253 4.29 28.67 -8.53
C THR A 253 5.13 28.80 -7.25
N SER A 254 4.64 29.60 -6.30
CA SER A 254 5.35 29.82 -5.03
C SER A 254 5.43 28.54 -4.19
N LYS A 255 6.51 28.40 -3.41
CA LYS A 255 6.72 27.23 -2.53
C LYS A 255 5.62 27.07 -1.48
N SER A 256 5.05 28.17 -1.00
CA SER A 256 3.94 28.14 -0.03
C SER A 256 2.69 27.58 -0.67
N GLU A 257 2.33 28.10 -1.84
CA GLU A 257 1.15 27.64 -2.58
C GLU A 257 1.27 26.16 -2.98
N LEU A 258 2.44 25.73 -3.45
CA LEU A 258 2.69 24.31 -3.74
C LEU A 258 2.55 23.43 -2.49
N ALA A 259 2.99 23.89 -1.32
CA ALA A 259 2.87 23.13 -0.07
C ALA A 259 1.42 23.04 0.41
N ASP A 260 0.65 24.11 0.21
CA ASP A 260 -0.77 24.18 0.51
C ASP A 260 -1.57 23.22 -0.38
N LEU A 261 -1.36 23.30 -1.69
CA LEU A 261 -1.98 22.40 -2.68
C LEU A 261 -1.60 20.94 -2.44
N ALA A 262 -0.32 20.65 -2.25
CA ALA A 262 0.13 19.29 -2.00
C ALA A 262 -0.51 18.69 -0.75
N ASN A 263 -0.69 19.48 0.33
CA ASN A 263 -1.39 19.02 1.52
C ASN A 263 -2.88 18.80 1.26
N ALA A 264 -3.56 19.75 0.63
CA ALA A 264 -4.99 19.69 0.36
C ALA A 264 -5.35 18.42 -0.43
N VAL A 265 -4.66 18.20 -1.56
CA VAL A 265 -4.95 17.10 -2.51
C VAL A 265 -4.95 15.71 -1.87
N VAL A 266 -4.13 15.45 -0.84
CA VAL A 266 -4.07 14.12 -0.20
C VAL A 266 -4.78 14.04 1.15
N ASN A 267 -5.07 15.18 1.80
CA ASN A 267 -5.68 15.20 3.13
C ASN A 267 -7.17 15.56 3.10
N ASP A 268 -7.61 16.43 2.19
CA ASP A 268 -9.02 16.85 2.07
C ASP A 268 -9.95 15.68 1.75
N PRO A 269 -9.57 14.73 0.86
CA PRO A 269 -10.36 13.52 0.65
C PRO A 269 -10.50 12.68 1.93
N LEU A 270 -9.50 12.67 2.81
CA LEU A 270 -9.64 12.03 4.12
C LEU A 270 -10.61 12.81 5.03
N ARG A 271 -10.66 14.16 4.93
CA ARG A 271 -11.58 14.99 5.73
C ARG A 271 -13.02 14.72 5.31
N ALA A 272 -13.26 14.62 4.00
CA ALA A 272 -14.56 14.26 3.44
C ALA A 272 -15.07 12.90 3.95
N LEU A 273 -14.16 11.97 4.28
CA LEU A 273 -14.47 10.68 4.91
C LEU A 273 -14.74 10.75 6.43
N GLY A 274 -14.60 11.92 7.05
CA GLY A 274 -14.71 12.08 8.51
C GLY A 274 -13.51 11.54 9.29
N ILE A 275 -12.36 11.39 8.61
CA ILE A 275 -11.08 11.11 9.26
C ILE A 275 -10.49 12.47 9.65
N THR A 276 -10.16 12.69 10.92
CA THR A 276 -9.72 14.00 11.45
C THR A 276 -8.21 14.21 11.33
N GLU A 277 -7.73 15.44 11.58
CA GLU A 277 -6.30 15.79 11.39
C GLU A 277 -5.40 14.95 12.25
N ASP A 278 -5.77 14.77 13.51
CA ASP A 278 -4.98 13.97 14.45
C ASP A 278 -5.13 12.47 14.23
N GLU A 279 -6.16 12.04 13.50
CA GLU A 279 -6.34 10.63 13.13
C GLU A 279 -5.44 10.21 11.96
N TRP A 280 -5.33 11.04 10.92
CA TRP A 280 -4.46 10.79 9.78
C TRP A 280 -4.18 12.05 8.97
N ARG A 281 -2.89 12.36 8.76
CA ARG A 281 -2.41 13.41 7.85
C ARG A 281 -1.07 13.03 7.22
N LEU A 282 -0.85 13.46 5.99
CA LEU A 282 0.46 13.49 5.33
C LEU A 282 0.94 14.93 5.13
N GLY A 283 2.20 15.19 5.48
CA GLY A 283 2.77 16.54 5.38
C GLY A 283 3.98 16.71 4.48
N GLN A 284 4.49 15.64 3.86
CA GLN A 284 5.68 15.70 2.99
C GLN A 284 5.68 14.58 1.95
N LEU A 285 6.27 14.85 0.79
CA LEU A 285 6.53 13.84 -0.24
C LEU A 285 7.49 12.76 0.27
N PHE A 286 7.47 11.61 -0.39
CA PHE A 286 8.20 10.42 0.03
C PHE A 286 9.68 10.41 -0.37
N THR A 287 10.12 11.37 -1.19
CA THR A 287 11.51 11.50 -1.64
C THR A 287 12.07 12.89 -1.35
N ARG A 288 13.40 12.95 -1.20
CA ARG A 288 14.10 14.24 -1.07
C ARG A 288 13.91 15.13 -2.30
N GLY A 289 13.89 14.56 -3.50
CA GLY A 289 13.71 15.30 -4.74
C GLY A 289 12.32 15.91 -4.87
N GLY A 290 11.27 15.21 -4.42
CA GLY A 290 9.94 15.78 -4.25
C GLY A 290 9.91 16.88 -3.19
N THR A 291 10.47 16.62 -2.01
CA THR A 291 10.47 17.58 -0.88
C THR A 291 11.30 18.85 -1.16
N ASN A 292 12.36 18.76 -1.97
CA ASN A 292 13.11 19.95 -2.42
C ASN A 292 12.27 20.85 -3.34
N ARG A 293 11.32 20.26 -4.09
CA ARG A 293 10.40 20.99 -4.95
C ARG A 293 9.21 21.55 -4.18
N ILE A 294 8.64 20.78 -3.26
CA ILE A 294 7.51 21.19 -2.44
C ILE A 294 7.88 21.01 -0.97
N PRO A 295 8.01 22.10 -0.18
CA PRO A 295 8.45 21.99 1.20
C PRO A 295 7.40 21.29 2.08
N PRO A 296 7.82 20.62 3.17
CA PRO A 296 6.90 19.99 4.11
C PRO A 296 5.95 21.00 4.76
N LYS A 297 4.72 20.58 5.06
CA LYS A 297 3.74 21.35 5.82
C LYS A 297 2.88 20.42 6.69
N GLY A 298 2.56 20.83 7.92
CA GLY A 298 1.63 20.11 8.81
C GLY A 298 2.15 18.82 9.47
N GLY A 299 3.25 18.24 9.00
CA GLY A 299 3.78 16.97 9.50
C GLY A 299 2.89 15.77 9.13
N SER A 300 3.30 14.56 9.53
CA SER A 300 2.57 13.33 9.22
C SER A 300 2.21 12.56 10.49
N ILE A 301 0.95 12.13 10.58
CA ILE A 301 0.42 11.33 11.69
C ILE A 301 -0.57 10.29 11.14
N GLY A 302 -0.69 9.17 11.83
CA GLY A 302 -1.66 8.12 11.56
C GLY A 302 -1.96 7.36 12.85
N THR A 303 -3.24 7.12 13.09
CA THR A 303 -3.76 6.36 14.23
C THR A 303 -4.34 5.03 13.73
N PRO A 304 -4.32 3.96 14.54
CA PRO A 304 -5.08 2.75 14.22
C PRO A 304 -6.55 3.04 13.89
N LEU A 305 -7.19 3.94 14.63
CA LEU A 305 -8.58 4.34 14.40
C LEU A 305 -8.77 4.97 13.01
N GLY A 306 -7.94 5.95 12.64
CA GLY A 306 -8.00 6.61 11.33
C GLY A 306 -7.80 5.63 10.17
N LEU A 307 -6.90 4.66 10.33
CA LEU A 307 -6.71 3.58 9.36
C LEU A 307 -7.93 2.66 9.28
N MET A 308 -8.53 2.31 10.43
CA MET A 308 -9.74 1.47 10.48
C MET A 308 -10.93 2.15 9.80
N LYS A 309 -11.13 3.47 10.02
CA LYS A 309 -12.15 4.27 9.31
C LYS A 309 -11.97 4.17 7.80
N TRP A 310 -10.75 4.35 7.31
CA TRP A 310 -10.45 4.24 5.89
C TRP A 310 -10.69 2.83 5.33
N MET A 311 -10.29 1.78 6.06
CA MET A 311 -10.55 0.39 5.65
C MET A 311 -12.05 0.08 5.54
N VAL A 312 -12.86 0.56 6.49
CA VAL A 312 -14.31 0.42 6.44
C VAL A 312 -14.90 1.22 5.29
N ALA A 313 -14.46 2.46 5.08
CA ALA A 313 -14.89 3.26 3.94
C ALA A 313 -14.59 2.56 2.61
N LEU A 314 -13.42 1.96 2.47
CA LEU A 314 -13.04 1.20 1.27
C LEU A 314 -14.00 0.02 1.06
N GLU A 315 -14.21 -0.80 2.09
CA GLU A 315 -15.09 -1.98 2.02
C GLU A 315 -16.56 -1.65 1.80
N ARG A 316 -16.99 -0.42 2.08
CA ARG A 316 -18.35 0.08 1.82
C ARG A 316 -18.49 0.75 0.46
N GLY A 317 -17.40 0.99 -0.26
CA GLY A 317 -17.45 1.70 -1.54
C GLY A 317 -17.55 3.21 -1.41
N LEU A 318 -17.01 3.76 -0.32
CA LEU A 318 -17.11 5.17 0.05
C LEU A 318 -15.78 5.93 -0.07
N VAL A 319 -14.65 5.24 -0.34
CA VAL A 319 -13.41 5.93 -0.73
C VAL A 319 -13.64 6.49 -2.13
N ILE A 320 -14.00 7.78 -2.19
CA ILE A 320 -14.36 8.55 -3.38
C ILE A 320 -15.71 8.17 -3.99
N ASP A 321 -15.80 6.95 -4.54
CA ASP A 321 -17.04 6.31 -4.99
C ASP A 321 -16.85 4.79 -5.02
N THR A 322 -17.92 4.06 -5.34
CA THR A 322 -17.92 2.59 -5.29
C THR A 322 -16.94 1.97 -6.29
N VAL A 323 -16.84 2.52 -7.50
CA VAL A 323 -15.95 1.98 -8.55
C VAL A 323 -14.48 2.27 -8.26
N SER A 324 -14.16 3.47 -7.75
CA SER A 324 -12.82 3.85 -7.31
C SER A 324 -12.39 3.04 -6.08
N SER A 325 -13.27 2.85 -5.10
CA SER A 325 -13.01 2.00 -3.94
C SER A 325 -12.67 0.57 -4.35
N LEU A 326 -13.43 0.01 -5.30
CA LEU A 326 -13.18 -1.35 -5.79
C LEU A 326 -11.83 -1.44 -6.51
N GLU A 327 -11.49 -0.44 -7.32
CA GLU A 327 -10.21 -0.41 -8.03
C GLU A 327 -9.02 -0.23 -7.10
N ILE A 328 -9.11 0.66 -6.11
CA ILE A 328 -8.11 0.81 -5.04
C ILE A 328 -7.94 -0.52 -4.31
N LYS A 329 -9.04 -1.21 -3.97
CA LYS A 329 -8.97 -2.52 -3.31
C LYS A 329 -8.25 -3.54 -4.19
N ARG A 330 -8.55 -3.60 -5.49
CA ARG A 330 -7.83 -4.46 -6.45
C ARG A 330 -6.34 -4.16 -6.43
N LEU A 331 -5.95 -2.88 -6.51
CA LEU A 331 -4.55 -2.43 -6.47
C LEU A 331 -3.86 -2.75 -5.13
N LEU A 332 -4.59 -2.90 -4.03
CA LEU A 332 -4.03 -3.24 -2.72
C LEU A 332 -3.85 -4.73 -2.45
N TYR A 333 -4.59 -5.60 -3.15
CA TYR A 333 -4.21 -7.01 -3.16
C TYR A 333 -2.75 -7.12 -3.63
N MET A 334 -2.32 -6.22 -4.53
CA MET A 334 -1.09 -6.25 -5.33
C MET A 334 0.21 -5.94 -4.64
N THR A 335 0.28 -6.03 -3.31
CA THR A 335 1.59 -5.95 -2.66
C THR A 335 2.52 -6.93 -3.37
N ASP A 336 3.71 -6.45 -3.77
CA ASP A 336 4.79 -7.27 -4.29
C ASP A 336 4.93 -8.32 -3.17
N ARG A 337 5.57 -8.12 -2.03
CA ARG A 337 5.71 -9.25 -1.09
C ARG A 337 4.63 -9.24 -0.03
N ARG A 338 4.00 -10.38 0.28
CA ARG A 338 3.45 -10.59 1.63
C ARG A 338 4.60 -10.51 2.63
N ILE A 339 4.53 -9.57 3.54
CA ILE A 339 5.56 -9.31 4.55
C ILE A 339 4.93 -9.07 5.92
N ARG A 340 5.75 -9.17 6.97
CA ARG A 340 5.34 -8.92 8.35
C ARG A 340 4.12 -9.80 8.71
N TYR A 341 3.04 -9.20 9.15
CA TYR A 341 1.84 -9.91 9.58
C TYR A 341 1.11 -10.59 8.41
N ALA A 342 1.23 -10.07 7.19
CA ALA A 342 0.62 -10.67 6.01
C ALA A 342 1.33 -11.96 5.55
N SER A 343 2.56 -12.23 6.00
CA SER A 343 3.30 -13.46 5.70
C SER A 343 3.09 -14.60 6.71
N SER A 344 2.11 -14.48 7.62
CA SER A 344 1.78 -15.56 8.55
C SER A 344 1.38 -16.85 7.79
N ALA A 345 1.86 -18.01 8.26
CA ALA A 345 1.49 -19.31 7.71
C ALA A 345 -0.02 -19.56 7.77
N SER A 346 -0.71 -19.01 8.77
CA SER A 346 -2.18 -19.08 8.89
C SER A 346 -2.93 -18.37 7.76
N LEU A 347 -2.26 -17.49 7.01
CA LEU A 347 -2.85 -16.72 5.92
C LEU A 347 -2.47 -17.27 4.54
N LYS A 348 -1.76 -18.41 4.45
CA LYS A 348 -1.22 -18.94 3.19
C LYS A 348 -2.29 -19.11 2.10
N GLU A 349 -3.44 -19.66 2.47
CA GLU A 349 -4.57 -19.90 1.56
C GLU A 349 -5.53 -18.71 1.49
N ALA A 350 -5.41 -17.73 2.39
CA ALA A 350 -6.29 -16.57 2.45
C ALA A 350 -5.90 -15.53 1.40
N ALA A 351 -6.89 -14.87 0.79
CA ALA A 351 -6.66 -13.65 0.01
C ALA A 351 -6.52 -12.46 0.94
N VAL A 352 -5.39 -11.75 0.85
CA VAL A 352 -5.05 -10.63 1.74
C VAL A 352 -4.69 -9.42 0.90
N TYR A 353 -5.39 -8.31 1.10
CA TYR A 353 -4.92 -6.98 0.69
C TYR A 353 -4.37 -6.26 1.91
N PHE A 354 -3.26 -5.55 1.76
CA PHE A 354 -2.66 -4.82 2.86
C PHE A 354 -1.71 -3.75 2.34
N LYS A 355 -1.33 -2.81 3.22
CA LYS A 355 -0.19 -1.92 3.01
C LYS A 355 0.66 -1.91 4.27
N SER A 356 1.95 -2.17 4.13
CA SER A 356 2.90 -2.07 5.23
C SER A 356 3.63 -0.72 5.23
N GLY A 357 4.06 -0.30 6.42
CA GLY A 357 4.98 0.81 6.64
C GLY A 357 6.14 0.41 7.54
N SER A 358 7.29 1.03 7.31
CA SER A 358 8.45 0.97 8.19
C SER A 358 9.18 2.29 8.15
N LEU A 359 9.68 2.72 9.29
CA LEU A 359 10.67 3.77 9.38
C LEU A 359 12.04 3.12 9.50
N TYR A 360 13.06 3.84 9.02
CA TYR A 360 14.44 3.36 8.97
C TYR A 360 14.92 2.87 10.34
N GLN A 361 15.78 1.85 10.29
CA GLN A 361 16.31 0.98 11.35
C GLN A 361 15.95 1.35 12.80
N CYS A 362 15.46 0.36 13.56
CA CYS A 362 15.46 0.45 15.01
C CYS A 362 16.91 0.72 15.47
N LYS A 363 17.09 1.62 16.44
CA LYS A 363 18.35 1.63 17.20
C LYS A 363 18.51 0.25 17.84
N PRO A 364 19.72 -0.31 17.93
CA PRO A 364 19.95 -1.51 18.72
C PRO A 364 19.36 -1.31 20.12
N GLU A 365 18.60 -2.28 20.62
CA GLU A 365 18.19 -2.28 22.02
C GLU A 365 19.45 -2.50 22.87
N GLU A 366 19.58 -1.76 23.98
CA GLU A 366 20.63 -2.04 24.96
C GLU A 366 20.40 -3.44 25.53
N GLY A 367 21.41 -4.30 25.38
CA GLY A 367 21.43 -5.67 25.88
C GLY A 367 22.75 -5.95 26.58
#